data_AF-A0A7K6C7A3-F1
#
_entry.id   AF-A0A7K6C7A3-F1
#
_cell.length_a   1.000
_cell.length_b   1.000
_cell.length_c   1.000
_cell.angle_alpha   90.00
_cell.angle_beta   90.00
_cell.angle_gamma   90.00
#
_symmetry.space_group_name_H-M   'P 1'
#
loop_
_entity.id
_entity.type
_entity.pdbx_description
1 polymer ?
#
loop_
_entity_poly.entity_id
_entity_poly.type
_entity_poly.pdbx_seq_one_letter_code
_entity_poly.pdbx_strand_id
1 'polypeptide(L)'
;PVANATITPGPPAHQVHTGDPVTLRCSVQVGSAPVTFTWLRNGSEVARGPLLELGAVDVGHSGTYQCMATNQLDGHRVFRALSPELALEVTTWGLWSTAVAAGVGGSLLFLVLLVGVIVAWQRCHGV
;
A
#
# COMPACT_ATOMS: atom_id res chain seq x y z
N PRO A 1 10.98 18.49 26.92
CA PRO A 1 10.05 18.79 25.80
C PRO A 1 9.96 17.56 24.89
N VAL A 2 8.83 17.32 24.25
CA VAL A 2 8.72 16.23 23.26
C VAL A 2 9.63 16.49 22.07
N ALA A 3 10.34 15.44 21.63
CA ALA A 3 11.20 15.46 20.46
C ALA A 3 11.30 14.05 19.85
N ASN A 4 11.72 13.99 18.57
CA ASN A 4 11.96 12.76 17.83
C ASN A 4 10.74 11.82 17.84
N ALA A 5 9.62 12.32 17.32
CA ALA A 5 8.43 11.50 17.12
C ALA A 5 8.66 10.53 15.96
N THR A 6 8.16 9.30 16.09
CA THR A 6 8.35 8.24 15.10
C THR A 6 7.07 7.44 14.92
N ILE A 7 6.84 6.98 13.69
CA ILE A 7 5.76 6.05 13.35
C ILE A 7 6.34 4.63 13.26
N THR A 8 5.67 3.66 13.87
CA THR A 8 6.04 2.24 13.83
C THR A 8 4.81 1.36 13.51
N PRO A 9 4.92 0.36 12.61
CA PRO A 9 6.07 0.11 11.76
C PRO A 9 6.36 1.32 10.84
N GLY A 10 7.63 1.48 10.47
CA GLY A 10 8.03 2.48 9.47
C GLY A 10 7.48 2.11 8.09
N PRO A 11 7.93 2.80 7.02
CA PRO A 11 7.52 2.51 5.65
C PRO A 11 7.67 1.01 5.35
N PRO A 12 6.58 0.28 5.06
CA PRO A 12 6.73 -1.09 4.64
C PRO A 12 7.46 -1.08 3.30
N ALA A 13 8.57 -1.81 3.22
CA ALA A 13 9.32 -1.98 1.98
C ALA A 13 8.55 -2.80 0.94
N HIS A 14 7.42 -3.41 1.34
CA HIS A 14 6.61 -4.28 0.51
C HIS A 14 5.13 -3.92 0.66
N GLN A 15 4.44 -3.88 -0.47
CA GLN A 15 3.15 -3.25 -0.73
C GLN A 15 2.06 -3.63 0.29
N VAL A 16 1.27 -2.64 0.70
CA VAL A 16 0.02 -2.87 1.44
C VAL A 16 -1.08 -3.12 0.42
N HIS A 17 -1.84 -4.20 0.59
CA HIS A 17 -2.94 -4.55 -0.28
C HIS A 17 -4.30 -4.27 0.36
N THR A 18 -5.30 -4.09 -0.48
CA THR A 18 -6.70 -3.94 -0.04
C THR A 18 -7.12 -5.16 0.78
N GLY A 19 -7.71 -4.94 1.95
CA GLY A 19 -8.09 -5.97 2.91
C GLY A 19 -7.04 -6.23 4.00
N ASP A 20 -5.80 -5.77 3.82
CA ASP A 20 -4.76 -5.97 4.83
C ASP A 20 -5.07 -5.18 6.11
N PRO A 21 -4.87 -5.77 7.30
CA PRO A 21 -5.01 -5.04 8.55
C PRO A 21 -3.80 -4.12 8.78
N VAL A 22 -4.04 -2.81 8.88
CA VAL A 22 -2.99 -1.82 9.18
C VAL A 22 -3.24 -1.14 10.52
N THR A 23 -2.22 -1.21 11.39
CA THR A 23 -2.16 -0.45 12.65
C THR A 23 -0.81 0.26 12.74
N LEU A 24 -0.85 1.58 12.93
CA LEU A 24 0.34 2.42 13.10
C LEU A 24 0.41 2.90 14.55
N ARG A 25 1.63 3.03 15.07
CA ARG A 25 1.92 3.53 16.42
C ARG A 25 2.82 4.75 16.36
N CYS A 26 2.44 5.80 17.07
CA CYS A 26 3.28 6.97 17.30
C CYS A 26 4.00 6.85 18.64
N SER A 27 5.30 7.13 18.64
CA SER A 27 6.13 7.19 19.84
C SER A 27 7.04 8.41 19.81
N VAL A 28 7.58 8.79 20.97
CA VAL A 28 8.62 9.82 21.10
C VAL A 28 9.83 9.23 21.81
N GLN A 29 11.03 9.60 21.38
CA GLN A 29 12.25 9.19 22.09
C GLN A 29 12.53 10.04 23.33
N VAL A 30 12.08 11.30 23.32
CA VAL A 30 12.24 12.23 24.44
C VAL A 30 10.90 12.91 24.70
N GLY A 31 10.49 12.97 25.97
CA GLY A 31 9.27 13.65 26.39
C GLY A 31 8.92 13.33 27.84
N SER A 32 8.24 14.25 28.52
CA SER A 32 7.68 14.05 29.86
C SER A 32 6.16 13.90 29.77
N ALA A 33 5.60 13.00 30.57
CA ALA A 33 4.16 12.82 30.65
C ALA A 33 3.46 14.08 31.21
N PRO A 34 2.20 14.36 30.81
CA PRO A 34 1.43 13.64 29.79
C PRO A 34 1.85 14.02 28.36
N VAL A 35 1.94 13.02 27.49
CA VAL A 35 2.12 13.21 26.03
C VAL A 35 0.84 12.82 25.33
N THR A 36 0.38 13.69 24.43
CA THR A 36 -0.78 13.45 23.56
C THR A 36 -0.31 13.29 22.12
N PHE A 37 -1.06 12.53 21.33
CA PHE A 37 -0.71 12.21 19.96
C PHE A 37 -1.87 12.53 19.04
N THR A 38 -1.56 13.13 17.89
CA THR A 38 -2.51 13.47 16.82
C THR A 38 -2.00 12.91 15.51
N TRP A 39 -2.84 12.19 14.77
CA TRP A 39 -2.51 11.63 13.46
C TRP A 39 -3.00 12.56 12.37
N LEU A 40 -2.12 12.81 11.41
CA LEU A 40 -2.37 13.63 10.24
C LEU A 40 -2.30 12.75 9.00
N ARG A 41 -3.27 12.86 8.09
CA ARG A 41 -3.23 12.32 6.73
C ARG A 41 -3.32 13.47 5.75
N ASN A 42 -2.31 13.63 4.91
CA ASN A 42 -2.21 14.76 3.97
C ASN A 42 -2.37 16.11 4.69
N GLY A 43 -1.73 16.25 5.86
CA GLY A 43 -1.79 17.44 6.71
C GLY A 43 -3.08 17.64 7.51
N SER A 44 -4.12 16.83 7.29
CA SER A 44 -5.40 16.93 7.99
C SER A 44 -5.51 15.93 9.13
N GLU A 45 -6.06 16.36 10.27
CA GLU A 45 -6.26 15.47 11.42
C GLU A 45 -7.28 14.36 11.11
N VAL A 46 -6.89 13.11 11.39
CA VAL A 46 -7.74 11.93 11.17
C VAL A 46 -8.01 11.12 12.44
N ALA A 47 -7.12 11.19 13.44
CA ALA A 47 -7.30 10.48 14.70
C ALA A 47 -6.45 11.08 15.83
N ARG A 48 -6.74 10.67 17.06
CA ARG A 48 -5.95 10.99 18.26
C ARG A 48 -5.60 9.72 19.02
N GLY A 49 -4.49 9.77 19.75
CA GLY A 49 -4.00 8.66 20.56
C GLY A 49 -2.74 8.01 19.97
N PRO A 50 -2.07 7.15 20.77
CA PRO A 50 -0.78 6.56 20.39
C PRO A 50 -0.89 5.56 19.24
N LEU A 51 -2.09 5.08 18.92
CA LEU A 51 -2.37 4.11 17.86
C LEU A 51 -3.34 4.70 16.84
N LEU A 52 -3.11 4.37 15.57
CA LEU A 52 -4.03 4.59 14.46
C LEU A 52 -4.36 3.22 13.87
N GLU A 53 -5.57 2.74 14.15
CA GLU A 53 -6.09 1.48 13.64
C GLU A 53 -6.90 1.76 12.38
N LEU A 54 -6.32 1.48 11.22
CA LEU A 54 -7.03 1.58 9.94
C LEU A 54 -7.85 0.31 9.66
N GLY A 55 -7.50 -0.81 10.30
CA GLY A 55 -8.16 -2.09 10.08
C GLY A 55 -7.91 -2.60 8.66
N ALA A 56 -8.89 -3.28 8.07
CA ALA A 56 -8.82 -3.76 6.69
C ALA A 56 -8.85 -2.57 5.72
N VAL A 57 -7.71 -2.26 5.11
CA VAL A 57 -7.55 -1.04 4.30
C VAL A 57 -8.10 -1.18 2.89
N ASP A 58 -8.35 -0.05 2.23
CA ASP A 58 -8.65 0.06 0.80
C ASP A 58 -7.83 1.19 0.16
N VAL A 59 -7.96 1.37 -1.15
CA VAL A 59 -7.23 2.40 -1.91
C VAL A 59 -7.43 3.83 -1.37
N GLY A 60 -8.57 4.12 -0.74
CA GLY A 60 -8.89 5.41 -0.12
C GLY A 60 -8.18 5.66 1.21
N HIS A 61 -7.52 4.65 1.77
CA HIS A 61 -6.62 4.81 2.92
C HIS A 61 -5.23 5.30 2.51
N SER A 62 -4.92 5.33 1.21
CA SER A 62 -3.63 5.84 0.73
C SER A 62 -3.41 7.32 1.07
N GLY A 63 -2.16 7.69 1.28
CA GLY A 63 -1.76 9.08 1.55
C GLY A 63 -0.51 9.19 2.39
N THR A 64 -0.14 10.42 2.71
CA THR A 64 1.02 10.72 3.56
C THR A 64 0.57 10.89 5.00
N TYR A 65 1.06 10.00 5.87
CA TYR A 65 0.77 10.01 7.29
C TYR A 65 1.90 10.65 8.10
N GLN A 66 1.54 11.44 9.10
CA GLN A 66 2.44 11.92 10.13
C GLN A 66 1.76 11.80 11.49
N CYS A 67 2.55 11.67 12.54
CA CYS A 67 2.05 11.83 13.89
C CYS A 67 2.69 13.04 14.56
N MET A 68 1.87 13.81 15.28
CA MET A 68 2.30 14.94 16.10
C MET A 68 2.18 14.55 17.56
N ALA A 69 3.31 14.49 18.26
CA ALA A 69 3.35 14.36 19.71
C ALA A 69 3.36 15.74 20.36
N THR A 70 2.57 15.91 21.42
CA THR A 70 2.45 17.18 22.16
C THR A 70 2.58 16.95 23.65
N ASN A 71 3.45 17.70 24.33
CA ASN A 71 3.48 17.77 25.79
C ASN A 71 3.39 19.22 26.27
N GLN A 72 2.76 19.41 27.43
CA GLN A 72 2.68 20.71 28.08
C GLN A 72 3.52 20.71 29.35
N LEU A 73 4.24 21.80 29.58
CA LEU A 73 4.96 22.08 30.82
C LEU A 73 4.29 23.28 31.51
N ASP A 74 3.96 23.11 32.80
CA ASP A 74 3.37 24.13 33.68
C ASP A 74 2.10 24.80 33.12
N GLY A 75 1.34 24.10 32.27
CA GLY A 75 0.08 24.58 31.67
C GLY A 75 0.22 25.70 30.61
N HIS A 76 1.41 26.30 30.48
CA HIS A 76 1.62 27.46 29.61
C HIS A 76 2.55 27.18 28.43
N ARG A 77 3.42 26.16 28.51
CA ARG A 77 4.42 25.89 27.48
C ARG A 77 4.09 24.61 26.73
N VAL A 78 3.67 24.75 25.49
CA VAL A 78 3.31 23.62 24.61
C VAL A 78 4.50 23.28 23.71
N PHE A 79 4.97 22.05 23.75
CA PHE A 79 5.98 21.52 22.85
C PHE A 79 5.35 20.53 21.89
N ARG A 80 5.78 20.56 20.63
CA ARG A 80 5.27 19.69 19.56
C ARG A 80 6.44 19.05 18.81
N ALA A 81 6.30 17.78 18.46
CA ALA A 81 7.23 17.06 17.62
C ALA A 81 6.46 16.30 16.54
N LEU A 82 6.79 16.54 15.27
CA LEU A 82 6.27 15.81 14.13
C LEU A 82 7.18 14.63 13.80
N SER A 83 6.58 13.52 13.38
CA SER A 83 7.33 12.42 12.78
C SER A 83 7.74 12.74 11.35
N PRO A 84 8.71 11.99 10.79
CA PRO A 84 8.87 11.89 9.34
C PRO A 84 7.57 11.47 8.66
N GLU A 85 7.46 11.82 7.38
CA GLU A 85 6.33 11.42 6.53
C GLU A 85 6.39 9.92 6.21
N LEU A 86 5.25 9.25 6.37
CA LEU A 86 5.03 7.87 5.98
C LEU A 86 4.05 7.85 4.80
N ALA A 87 4.55 7.59 3.60
CA ALA A 87 3.70 7.35 2.44
C ALA A 87 3.10 5.95 2.52
N LEU A 88 1.78 5.88 2.76
CA LEU A 88 1.02 4.64 2.70
C LEU A 88 0.39 4.54 1.32
N GLU A 89 0.80 3.54 0.55
CA GLU A 89 0.20 3.22 -0.74
C GLU A 89 -0.52 1.87 -0.62
N VAL A 90 -1.85 1.91 -0.77
CA VAL A 90 -2.67 0.70 -0.75
C VAL A 90 -3.01 0.33 -2.19
N THR A 91 -2.53 -0.84 -2.61
CA THR A 91 -2.82 -1.38 -3.94
C THR A 91 -3.93 -2.43 -3.85
N THR A 92 -4.63 -2.69 -4.95
CA THR A 92 -5.51 -3.86 -5.00
C THR A 92 -4.64 -5.11 -5.17
N TRP A 93 -5.07 -6.24 -4.61
CA TRP A 93 -4.50 -7.53 -5.01
C TRP A 93 -4.56 -7.57 -6.53
N GLY A 94 -3.43 -7.85 -7.17
CA GLY A 94 -3.38 -8.02 -8.61
C GLY A 94 -4.50 -8.95 -9.03
N LEU A 95 -5.59 -8.37 -9.55
CA LEU A 95 -6.58 -9.11 -10.28
C LEU A 95 -5.74 -9.84 -11.32
N TRP A 96 -5.81 -11.16 -11.34
CA TRP A 96 -5.68 -12.11 -12.45
C TRP A 96 -5.87 -11.48 -13.85
N SER A 97 -5.05 -10.47 -14.18
CA SER A 97 -5.23 -9.53 -15.29
C SER A 97 -4.51 -10.12 -16.49
N THR A 98 -5.26 -10.97 -17.18
CA THR A 98 -5.19 -11.26 -18.63
C THR A 98 -3.91 -11.80 -19.25
N ALA A 99 -2.81 -12.01 -18.52
CA ALA A 99 -1.59 -12.55 -19.15
C ALA A 99 -1.72 -14.02 -19.64
N VAL A 100 -2.72 -14.77 -19.16
CA VAL A 100 -2.93 -16.17 -19.60
C VAL A 100 -3.88 -16.30 -20.80
N ALA A 101 -4.59 -15.24 -21.20
CA ALA A 101 -5.56 -15.33 -22.30
C ALA A 101 -4.93 -15.25 -23.70
N ALA A 102 -3.67 -14.81 -23.83
CA ALA A 102 -2.98 -14.72 -25.11
C ALA A 102 -2.41 -16.07 -25.63
N GLY A 103 -2.67 -17.18 -24.94
CA GLY A 103 -2.17 -18.51 -25.35
C GLY A 103 -3.07 -19.27 -26.32
N VAL A 104 -4.39 -19.07 -26.30
CA VAL A 104 -5.34 -19.96 -27.01
C VAL A 104 -5.42 -19.63 -28.51
N GLY A 105 -5.26 -18.36 -28.89
CA GLY A 105 -5.36 -17.91 -30.29
C GLY A 105 -4.20 -18.39 -31.17
N GLY A 106 -2.98 -18.42 -30.63
CA GLY A 106 -1.79 -18.86 -31.36
C GLY A 106 -1.81 -20.35 -31.68
N SER A 107 -2.27 -21.18 -30.75
CA SER A 107 -2.37 -22.64 -30.94
C SER A 107 -3.40 -23.05 -31.99
N LEU A 108 -4.55 -22.36 -32.04
CA LEU A 108 -5.57 -22.62 -33.05
C LEU A 108 -5.10 -22.23 -34.47
N LEU A 109 -4.48 -21.05 -34.62
CA LEU A 109 -3.91 -20.62 -35.90
C LEU A 109 -2.83 -21.58 -36.42
N PHE A 110 -1.95 -22.05 -35.54
CA PHE A 110 -0.90 -23.00 -35.91
C PHE A 110 -1.46 -24.34 -36.39
N LEU A 111 -2.48 -24.88 -35.70
CA LEU A 111 -3.14 -26.13 -36.11
C LEU A 111 -3.84 -26.00 -37.47
N VAL A 112 -4.53 -24.88 -37.72
CA VAL A 112 -5.20 -24.63 -39.02
C VAL A 112 -4.18 -24.56 -40.16
N LEU A 113 -3.04 -23.89 -39.96
CA LEU A 113 -1.97 -23.83 -40.95
C LEU A 113 -1.36 -25.22 -41.22
N LEU A 114 -1.14 -26.02 -40.17
CA LEU A 114 -0.60 -27.38 -40.30
C LEU A 114 -1.54 -28.29 -41.10
N VAL A 115 -2.83 -28.26 -40.80
CA VAL A 115 -3.85 -29.02 -41.55
C VAL A 115 -3.91 -28.55 -43.02
N GLY A 116 -3.84 -27.24 -43.26
CA GLY A 116 -3.81 -26.68 -44.61
C GLY A 116 -2.62 -27.16 -45.43
N VAL A 117 -1.42 -27.21 -44.84
CA VAL A 117 -0.20 -27.73 -45.47
C VAL A 117 -0.33 -29.22 -45.76
N ILE A 118 -0.86 -30.01 -44.82
CA ILE A 118 -1.05 -31.46 -45.02
C ILE A 118 -2.02 -31.73 -46.18
N VAL A 119 -3.16 -31.03 -46.23
CA VAL A 119 -4.15 -31.18 -47.32
C VAL A 119 -3.56 -30.76 -48.67
N ALA A 120 -2.81 -29.66 -48.72
CA ALA A 120 -2.13 -29.22 -49.94
C ALA A 120 -1.09 -30.24 -50.41
N TRP A 121 -0.28 -30.77 -49.48
CA TRP A 121 0.70 -31.81 -49.77
C TRP A 121 0.05 -33.10 -50.29
N GLN A 122 -1.02 -33.56 -49.64
CA GLN A 122 -1.79 -34.72 -50.08
C GLN A 122 -2.43 -34.52 -51.46
N ARG A 123 -2.88 -33.29 -51.79
CA ARG A 123 -3.39 -32.96 -53.13
C ARG A 123 -2.29 -32.91 -54.20
N CYS A 124 -1.09 -32.46 -53.84
CA CYS A 124 0.04 -32.41 -54.77
C CYS A 124 0.69 -33.78 -55.01
N HIS A 125 0.66 -34.67 -54.01
CA HIS A 125 1.24 -36.02 -54.11
C HIS A 125 0.19 -37.14 -54.32
N GLY A 126 -1.10 -36.78 -54.36
CA GLY A 126 -2.22 -37.70 -54.55
C GLY A 126 -2.81 -37.65 -55.97
N VAL A 127 -1.97 -37.91 -56.97
CA VAL A 127 -2.32 -38.50 -58.29
C VAL A 127 -1.25 -39.54 -58.60
#